data_AF-D3XWZ3-F1
#
_entry.id   AF-D3XWZ3-F1
#
_cell.length_a   1.000
_cell.length_b   1.000
_cell.length_c   1.000
_cell.angle_alpha   90.00
_cell.angle_beta   90.00
_cell.angle_gamma   90.00
#
_symmetry.space_group_name_H-M   'P 1'
#
loop_
_entity.id
_entity.type
_entity.pdbx_description
1 polymer ?
#
loop_
_entity_poly.entity_id
_entity_poly.type
_entity_poly.pdbx_seq_one_letter_code
_entity_poly.pdbx_strand_id
1 'polypeptide(L)'
;YKNHLNLHFVSNVDGTHIVETLKKVNPETTLFLVASKTFTTQETMTNAHTARDWFLAEAGDETHVAKHFAALSTNAKSVAEFGIDTDNMFEFWDWVGGRYSLWSAIGLSIVLAVGYDNFVELLSGAHEMDQHFVAT
;
A
#
# COMPACT_ATOMS: atom_id res chain seq x y z
N TYR A 1 -3.17 11.00 17.33
CA TYR A 1 -3.10 10.90 15.87
C TYR A 1 -3.56 9.57 15.29
N LYS A 2 -3.70 8.48 16.07
CA LYS A 2 -4.26 7.22 15.57
C LYS A 2 -5.79 7.31 15.46
N ASN A 3 -6.37 6.90 14.33
CA ASN A 3 -7.82 6.75 14.16
C ASN A 3 -8.27 5.32 14.52
N HIS A 4 -9.48 4.93 14.10
CA HIS A 4 -10.05 3.61 14.40
C HIS A 4 -9.45 2.45 13.56
N LEU A 5 -8.61 2.74 12.56
CA LEU A 5 -7.97 1.72 11.73
C LEU A 5 -6.76 1.11 12.44
N ASN A 6 -6.54 -0.19 12.20
CA ASN A 6 -5.36 -0.91 12.67
C ASN A 6 -4.44 -1.20 11.51
N LEU A 7 -3.23 -0.65 11.55
CA LEU A 7 -2.24 -0.79 10.49
C LEU A 7 -1.24 -1.89 10.81
N HIS A 8 -0.89 -2.65 9.78
CA HIS A 8 0.13 -3.69 9.79
C HIS A 8 1.05 -3.49 8.59
N PHE A 9 2.35 -3.69 8.77
CA PHE A 9 3.34 -3.56 7.71
C PHE A 9 4.04 -4.90 7.52
N VAL A 10 3.87 -5.50 6.34
CA VAL A 10 4.52 -6.75 5.96
C VAL A 10 5.56 -6.46 4.88
N SER A 11 6.81 -6.77 5.16
CA SER A 11 7.94 -6.46 4.26
C SER A 11 8.96 -7.58 4.13
N ASN A 12 8.93 -8.57 5.02
CA ASN A 12 9.91 -9.66 5.01
C ASN A 12 9.49 -10.70 3.98
N VAL A 13 10.48 -11.30 3.30
CA VAL A 13 10.24 -12.41 2.37
C VAL A 13 9.93 -13.71 3.11
N ASP A 14 10.38 -13.83 4.37
CA ASP A 14 9.98 -14.94 5.24
C ASP A 14 8.47 -14.93 5.45
N GLY A 15 7.81 -16.00 4.98
CA GLY A 15 6.36 -16.19 5.07
C GLY A 15 5.80 -16.11 6.49
N THR A 16 6.65 -16.26 7.52
CA THR A 16 6.26 -16.07 8.92
C THR A 16 5.64 -14.69 9.15
N HIS A 17 6.16 -13.64 8.53
CA HIS A 17 5.68 -12.28 8.79
C HIS A 17 4.23 -12.07 8.30
N ILE A 18 3.91 -12.51 7.08
CA ILE A 18 2.55 -12.42 6.56
C ILE A 18 1.60 -13.34 7.34
N VAL A 19 2.00 -14.59 7.62
CA VAL A 19 1.16 -15.56 8.34
C VAL A 19 0.80 -15.06 9.75
N GLU A 20 1.76 -14.55 10.51
CA GLU A 20 1.51 -14.01 11.86
C GLU A 20 0.68 -12.72 11.84
N THR A 21 0.71 -11.99 10.73
CA THR A 21 -0.15 -10.81 10.55
C THR A 21 -1.58 -11.21 10.23
N LEU A 22 -1.77 -12.17 9.31
CA LEU A 22 -3.09 -12.65 8.88
C LEU A 22 -3.89 -13.30 10.02
N LYS A 23 -3.21 -13.92 11.00
CA LYS A 23 -3.84 -14.43 12.24
C LYS A 23 -4.51 -13.36 13.10
N LYS A 24 -4.20 -12.07 12.89
CA LYS A 24 -4.67 -10.95 13.72
C LYS A 24 -5.78 -10.13 13.08
N VAL A 25 -6.16 -10.45 11.84
CA VAL A 25 -7.10 -9.65 11.03
C VAL A 25 -8.23 -10.51 10.47
N ASN A 26 -9.34 -9.86 10.08
CA ASN A 26 -10.52 -10.52 9.53
C ASN A 26 -10.65 -10.16 8.03
N PRO A 27 -10.83 -11.14 7.11
CA PRO A 27 -11.00 -10.88 5.68
C PRO A 27 -12.06 -9.82 5.35
N GLU A 28 -13.19 -9.82 6.08
CA GLU A 28 -14.32 -8.92 5.83
C GLU A 28 -14.02 -7.44 6.17
N THR A 29 -13.00 -7.19 7.01
CA THR A 29 -12.71 -5.84 7.53
C THR A 29 -11.28 -5.39 7.22
N THR A 30 -10.59 -6.05 6.29
CA THR A 30 -9.18 -5.77 5.99
C THR A 30 -9.03 -5.23 4.57
N LEU A 31 -8.27 -4.15 4.44
CA LEU A 31 -7.81 -3.60 3.17
C LEU A 31 -6.30 -3.84 3.03
N PHE A 32 -5.87 -4.44 1.93
CA PHE A 32 -4.47 -4.66 1.58
C PHE A 32 -3.99 -3.59 0.61
N LEU A 33 -2.87 -2.93 0.94
CA LEU A 33 -2.16 -2.04 0.02
C LEU A 33 -0.93 -2.75 -0.52
N VAL A 34 -0.93 -3.09 -1.81
CA VAL A 34 0.21 -3.74 -2.47
C VAL A 34 1.15 -2.68 -3.03
N ALA A 35 2.24 -2.42 -2.33
CA ALA A 35 3.21 -1.39 -2.68
C ALA A 35 4.38 -1.95 -3.49
N SER A 36 4.26 -1.92 -4.82
CA SER A 36 5.35 -2.29 -5.73
C SER A 36 5.22 -1.52 -7.03
N LYS A 37 6.24 -0.73 -7.34
CA LYS A 37 6.28 0.09 -8.56
C LYS A 37 6.07 -0.73 -9.82
N THR A 38 6.87 -1.78 -9.97
CA THR A 38 6.83 -2.66 -11.15
C THR A 38 5.74 -3.71 -11.03
N PHE A 39 5.18 -3.91 -9.83
CA PHE A 39 4.26 -5.00 -9.50
C PHE A 39 4.83 -6.40 -9.78
N THR A 40 6.16 -6.51 -9.71
CA THR A 40 6.91 -7.74 -9.98
C THR A 40 7.96 -8.05 -8.92
N THR A 41 8.10 -7.19 -7.89
CA THR A 41 9.04 -7.40 -6.79
C THR A 41 8.74 -8.73 -6.10
N GLN A 42 9.67 -9.67 -6.13
CA GLN A 42 9.43 -11.06 -5.74
C GLN A 42 8.89 -11.17 -4.32
N GLU A 43 9.52 -10.49 -3.37
CA GLU A 43 9.16 -10.51 -1.96
C GLU A 43 7.75 -9.92 -1.74
N THR A 44 7.46 -8.78 -2.37
CA THR A 44 6.16 -8.11 -2.26
C THR A 44 5.06 -8.96 -2.89
N MET A 45 5.28 -9.49 -4.10
CA MET A 45 4.27 -10.27 -4.82
C MET A 45 4.02 -11.62 -4.16
N THR A 46 5.04 -12.25 -3.58
CA THR A 46 4.87 -13.49 -2.79
C THR A 46 3.94 -13.26 -1.58
N ASN A 47 4.15 -12.15 -0.87
CA ASN A 47 3.27 -11.75 0.23
C ASN A 47 1.86 -11.36 -0.25
N ALA A 48 1.75 -10.64 -1.38
CA ALA A 48 0.48 -10.24 -1.96
C ALA A 48 -0.37 -11.44 -2.40
N HIS A 49 0.23 -12.42 -3.07
CA HIS A 49 -0.46 -13.67 -3.43
C HIS A 49 -0.88 -14.46 -2.19
N THR A 50 -0.02 -14.55 -1.16
CA THR A 50 -0.38 -15.21 0.11
C THR A 50 -1.60 -14.54 0.77
N ALA A 51 -1.64 -13.20 0.79
CA ALA A 51 -2.78 -12.44 1.31
C ALA A 51 -4.05 -12.64 0.46
N ARG A 52 -3.93 -12.65 -0.87
CA ARG A 52 -5.04 -12.90 -1.81
C ARG A 52 -5.62 -14.29 -1.62
N ASP A 53 -4.79 -15.32 -1.54
CA ASP A 53 -5.23 -16.70 -1.35
C ASP A 53 -5.91 -16.88 0.01
N TRP A 54 -5.35 -16.28 1.07
CA TRP A 54 -5.98 -16.25 2.39
C TRP A 54 -7.35 -15.55 2.38
N PHE A 55 -7.46 -14.42 1.67
CA PHE A 55 -8.71 -13.67 1.56
C PHE A 55 -9.77 -14.48 0.79
N LEU A 56 -9.39 -15.08 -0.35
CA LEU A 56 -10.30 -15.86 -1.19
C LEU A 56 -10.74 -17.17 -0.56
N ALA A 57 -9.96 -17.73 0.35
CA ALA A 57 -10.39 -18.89 1.13
C ALA A 57 -11.67 -18.62 1.93
N GLU A 58 -11.93 -17.37 2.33
CA GLU A 58 -13.16 -16.94 2.99
C GLU A 58 -14.15 -16.29 2.01
N ALA A 59 -13.68 -15.38 1.16
CA ALA A 59 -14.54 -14.60 0.26
C ALA A 59 -15.13 -15.42 -0.90
N GLY A 60 -14.45 -16.49 -1.34
CA GLY A 60 -14.88 -17.41 -2.39
C GLY A 60 -14.85 -16.86 -3.82
N ASP A 61 -15.37 -15.65 -4.05
CA ASP A 61 -15.44 -15.00 -5.37
C ASP A 61 -14.28 -14.01 -5.58
N GLU A 62 -13.56 -14.17 -6.69
CA GLU A 62 -12.46 -13.30 -7.09
C GLU A 62 -12.89 -11.84 -7.33
N THR A 63 -14.18 -11.61 -7.66
CA THR A 63 -14.69 -10.23 -7.83
C THR A 63 -14.62 -9.40 -6.54
N HIS A 64 -14.47 -10.05 -5.37
CA HIS A 64 -14.32 -9.37 -4.09
C HIS A 64 -12.90 -8.81 -3.86
N VAL A 65 -11.90 -9.27 -4.63
CA VAL A 65 -10.52 -8.74 -4.55
C VAL A 65 -10.51 -7.22 -4.77
N ALA A 66 -11.30 -6.73 -5.75
CA ALA A 66 -11.39 -5.32 -6.10
C ALA A 66 -11.83 -4.40 -4.93
N LYS A 67 -12.49 -4.94 -3.89
CA LYS A 67 -12.95 -4.17 -2.72
C LYS A 67 -11.97 -4.20 -1.53
N HIS A 68 -11.06 -5.17 -1.52
CA HIS A 68 -10.16 -5.44 -0.39
C HIS A 68 -8.67 -5.27 -0.74
N PHE A 69 -8.35 -4.98 -2.00
CA PHE A 69 -6.99 -4.74 -2.45
C PHE A 69 -6.90 -3.45 -3.25
N ALA A 70 -5.88 -2.66 -2.95
CA ALA A 70 -5.48 -1.48 -3.72
C ALA A 70 -3.97 -1.59 -4.04
N ALA A 71 -3.54 -0.96 -5.13
CA ALA A 71 -2.15 -1.02 -5.59
C ALA A 71 -1.49 0.35 -5.55
N LEU A 72 -0.24 0.39 -5.10
CA LEU A 72 0.65 1.56 -5.24
C LEU A 72 1.69 1.17 -6.30
N SER A 73 1.38 1.47 -7.56
CA SER A 73 2.09 0.91 -8.72
C SER A 73 1.92 1.77 -9.96
N THR A 74 2.74 1.52 -10.99
CA THR A 74 2.57 2.07 -12.34
C THR A 74 2.22 1.01 -13.38
N ASN A 75 2.11 -0.26 -12.97
CA ASN A 75 1.88 -1.38 -13.88
C ASN A 75 0.41 -1.80 -13.90
N ALA A 76 -0.42 -0.99 -14.56
CA ALA A 76 -1.87 -1.20 -14.67
C ALA A 76 -2.24 -2.63 -15.14
N LYS A 77 -1.45 -3.19 -16.07
CA LYS A 77 -1.69 -4.53 -16.60
C LYS A 77 -1.57 -5.59 -15.50
N SER A 78 -0.46 -5.62 -14.77
CA SER A 78 -0.25 -6.62 -13.72
C SER A 78 -1.16 -6.40 -12.50
N VAL A 79 -1.55 -5.16 -12.22
CA VAL A 79 -2.56 -4.83 -11.19
C VAL A 79 -3.93 -5.40 -11.57
N ALA A 80 -4.39 -5.19 -12.81
CA ALA A 80 -5.64 -5.75 -13.30
C ALA A 80 -5.61 -7.28 -13.35
N GLU A 81 -4.50 -7.88 -13.80
CA GLU A 81 -4.30 -9.34 -13.82
C GLU A 81 -4.35 -9.97 -12.41
N PHE A 82 -3.96 -9.22 -11.37
CA PHE A 82 -4.07 -9.66 -9.98
C PHE A 82 -5.53 -9.65 -9.47
N GLY A 83 -6.42 -8.89 -10.12
CA GLY A 83 -7.83 -8.72 -9.75
C GLY A 83 -8.14 -7.42 -9.01
N ILE A 84 -7.20 -6.47 -8.95
CA ILE A 84 -7.44 -5.13 -8.41
C ILE A 84 -8.07 -4.25 -9.49
N ASP A 85 -9.12 -3.51 -9.12
CA ASP A 85 -9.66 -2.45 -9.97
C ASP A 85 -8.60 -1.35 -10.15
N THR A 86 -8.31 -0.98 -11.40
CA THR A 86 -7.32 0.07 -11.70
C THR A 86 -7.72 1.45 -11.17
N ASP A 87 -9.00 1.67 -10.87
CA ASP A 87 -9.44 2.89 -10.16
C ASP A 87 -8.92 2.91 -8.70
N ASN A 88 -8.55 1.75 -8.14
CA ASN A 88 -7.88 1.58 -6.86
C ASN A 88 -6.34 1.43 -7.00
N MET A 89 -5.78 1.86 -8.14
CA MET A 89 -4.34 1.96 -8.36
C MET A 89 -3.90 3.43 -8.21
N PHE A 90 -2.95 3.66 -7.32
CA PHE A 90 -2.38 4.98 -7.07
C PHE A 90 -0.96 5.03 -7.61
N GLU A 91 -0.76 5.87 -8.63
CA GLU A 91 0.49 5.94 -9.38
C GLU A 91 1.55 6.85 -8.71
N PHE A 92 2.81 6.61 -9.07
CA PHE A 92 3.96 7.46 -8.76
C PHE A 92 5.06 7.24 -9.81
N TRP A 93 6.05 8.12 -9.92
CA TRP A 93 6.88 8.18 -11.14
C TRP A 93 8.32 7.69 -10.99
N ASP A 94 9.04 7.60 -12.13
CA ASP A 94 10.47 7.23 -12.25
C ASP A 94 11.43 8.15 -11.50
N TRP A 95 11.10 9.41 -11.39
CA TRP A 95 11.89 10.36 -10.62
C TRP A 95 11.65 10.25 -9.09
N VAL A 96 10.67 9.46 -8.63
CA VAL A 96 10.47 9.17 -7.21
C VAL A 96 11.29 7.95 -6.81
N GLY A 97 12.47 8.18 -6.24
CA GLY A 97 13.32 7.12 -5.71
C GLY A 97 12.70 6.42 -4.49
N GLY A 98 12.84 5.09 -4.39
CA GLY A 98 12.17 4.29 -3.34
C GLY A 98 12.39 4.79 -1.91
N ARG A 99 13.63 5.18 -1.56
CA ARG A 99 13.96 5.72 -0.22
C ARG A 99 13.45 7.14 0.06
N TYR A 100 12.90 7.82 -0.96
CA TYR A 100 12.28 9.15 -0.87
C TYR A 100 10.80 9.11 -1.24
N SER A 101 10.18 7.92 -1.27
CA SER A 101 8.86 7.74 -1.87
C SER A 101 7.69 8.01 -0.93
N LEU A 102 7.90 8.17 0.38
CA LEU A 102 6.81 8.32 1.37
C LEU A 102 5.88 9.51 1.10
N TRP A 103 6.37 10.53 0.38
CA TRP A 103 5.61 11.73 0.02
C TRP A 103 4.70 11.54 -1.20
N SER A 104 4.83 10.40 -1.90
CA SER A 104 4.03 10.03 -3.07
C SER A 104 2.85 9.13 -2.69
N ALA A 105 2.23 8.46 -3.67
CA ALA A 105 1.21 7.44 -3.44
C ALA A 105 1.63 6.35 -2.43
N ILE A 106 2.93 6.05 -2.29
CA ILE A 106 3.45 5.13 -1.26
C ILE A 106 3.03 5.55 0.17
N GLY A 107 2.84 6.86 0.40
CA GLY A 107 2.35 7.44 1.65
C GLY A 107 0.88 7.18 1.95
N LEU A 108 0.11 6.49 1.09
CA LEU A 108 -1.32 6.25 1.31
C LEU A 108 -1.61 5.56 2.66
N SER A 109 -0.72 4.67 3.11
CA SER A 109 -0.83 4.07 4.45
C SER A 109 -0.76 5.11 5.58
N ILE A 110 0.04 6.16 5.43
CA ILE A 110 0.12 7.28 6.38
C ILE A 110 -1.18 8.08 6.33
N VAL A 111 -1.68 8.40 5.13
CA VAL A 111 -2.97 9.08 4.93
C VAL A 111 -4.10 8.33 5.63
N LEU A 112 -4.18 7.01 5.47
CA LEU A 112 -5.18 6.19 6.16
C LEU A 112 -4.99 6.16 7.68
N ALA A 113 -3.76 6.23 8.17
CA ALA A 113 -3.47 6.17 9.61
C ALA A 113 -3.85 7.46 10.36
N VAL A 114 -3.55 8.62 9.75
CA VAL A 114 -3.66 9.92 10.42
C VAL A 114 -4.65 10.88 9.79
N GLY A 115 -5.25 10.53 8.64
CA GLY A 115 -6.14 11.40 7.87
C GLY A 115 -5.39 12.29 6.86
N TYR A 116 -6.10 12.69 5.80
CA TYR A 116 -5.52 13.44 4.68
C TYR A 116 -4.96 14.80 5.11
N ASP A 117 -5.70 15.58 5.91
CA ASP A 117 -5.27 16.91 6.35
C ASP A 117 -3.93 16.86 7.12
N ASN A 118 -3.76 15.87 7.98
CA ASN A 118 -2.49 15.67 8.70
C ASN A 118 -1.34 15.26 7.77
N PHE A 119 -1.63 14.53 6.67
CA PHE A 119 -0.62 14.23 5.66
C PHE A 119 -0.26 15.48 4.83
N VAL A 120 -1.21 16.38 4.56
CA VAL A 120 -0.94 17.67 3.91
C VAL A 120 -0.05 18.55 4.78
N GLU A 121 -0.26 18.58 6.10
CA GLU A 121 0.65 19.28 7.02
C GLU A 121 2.07 18.70 7.00
N LEU A 122 2.19 17.36 6.94
CA LEU A 122 3.48 16.68 6.78
C LEU A 122 4.19 17.09 5.47
N LEU A 123 3.45 17.15 4.35
CA LEU A 123 3.97 17.60 3.06
C LEU A 123 4.38 19.08 3.10
N SER A 124 3.59 19.92 3.77
CA SER A 124 3.84 21.35 3.89
C SER A 124 5.13 21.62 4.67
N GLY A 125 5.35 20.92 5.78
CA GLY A 125 6.61 21.02 6.55
C GLY A 125 7.84 20.54 5.75
N ALA A 126 7.70 19.48 4.94
CA ALA A 126 8.78 19.07 4.04
C ALA A 126 9.07 20.14 2.98
N HIS A 127 8.03 20.73 2.39
CA HIS A 127 8.19 21.80 1.41
C HIS A 127 8.84 23.06 1.99
N GLU A 128 8.48 23.47 3.22
CA GLU A 128 9.13 24.58 3.91
C GLU A 128 10.64 24.34 4.08
N MET A 129 11.04 23.11 4.44
CA MET A 129 12.44 22.74 4.56
C MET A 129 13.15 22.69 3.21
N ASP A 130 12.48 22.20 2.16
CA ASP A 130 13.00 22.25 0.79
C ASP A 130 13.27 23.70 0.34
N GLN A 131 12.35 24.64 0.64
CA GLN A 131 12.55 26.06 0.37
C GLN A 131 13.73 26.63 1.14
N HIS A 132 13.86 26.27 2.43
CA HIS A 132 14.99 26.70 3.24
C HIS A 132 16.33 26.20 2.67
N PHE A 133 16.40 24.93 2.28
CA PHE A 133 17.60 24.32 1.69
C PHE A 133 17.98 24.92 0.33
N VAL A 134 17.00 25.31 -0.49
CA VAL A 134 17.27 25.98 -1.78
C VAL A 134 17.74 27.42 -1.58
N ALA A 135 17.24 28.11 -0.55
CA ALA A 135 17.49 29.53 -0.32
C ALA A 135 18.71 29.84 0.55
N THR A 136 19.33 28.83 1.19
CA THR A 136 20.43 28.99 2.15
C THR A 136 21.66 28.18 1.75
#